data_AF-A0A8T8WD48-F1
#
_entry.id   AF-A0A8T8WD48-F1
#
_cell.length_a   1.000
_cell.length_b   1.000
_cell.length_c   1.000
_cell.angle_alpha   90.00
_cell.angle_beta   90.00
_cell.angle_gamma   90.00
#
_symmetry.space_group_name_H-M   'P 1'
#
loop_
_entity.id
_entity.type
_entity.pdbx_description
1 polymer ?
#
loop_
_entity_poly.entity_id
_entity_poly.type
_entity_poly.pdbx_seq_one_letter_code
_entity_poly.pdbx_strand_id
1 'polypeptide(L)'
;MDSDVLRLAYYALQDRSCVYCGDDLNYNRIQLELSETNNAFEAEYVCSCGNSQDFVVTYDGDHIQVEIIGSEEDSETYSVATGALERLGSEVHPIYEALDELLTAYRVLKVNWKHYDYVTKELPNYLASALGAELDQLESKIGGEVVIKLPKSKDMGLAYAVIHNYLSSVYSFDQVLETTKADLIWDEKISHEFSDFMNEHPIVRGLRIFTQHERIPSVSLKLNHDDSNVRVSDFLIDLDEVDTITSEINESQPDGYKHGADKYYSKVEGGRINLSQNLVEYQYNASKLMTSLTERFYNEERDLIEEYESIEIPDTYPDEIADIRDSSREGSQ
;
A
#
# COMPACT_ATOMS: atom_id res chain seq x y z
N MET A 1 -16.79 -5.69 21.85
CA MET A 1 -15.66 -5.01 22.53
C MET A 1 -14.51 -5.04 21.55
N ASP A 2 -13.83 -3.91 21.33
CA ASP A 2 -12.86 -3.74 20.24
C ASP A 2 -11.58 -4.56 20.48
N SER A 3 -10.92 -5.00 19.42
CA SER A 3 -9.62 -5.68 19.49
C SER A 3 -8.55 -4.80 20.16
N ASP A 4 -8.73 -3.48 20.08
CA ASP A 4 -7.87 -2.52 20.77
C ASP A 4 -8.01 -2.61 22.29
N VAL A 5 -9.24 -2.70 22.84
CA VAL A 5 -9.45 -2.82 24.29
C VAL A 5 -8.81 -4.09 24.83
N LEU A 6 -8.76 -5.15 24.03
CA LEU A 6 -8.10 -6.40 24.40
C LEU A 6 -6.57 -6.28 24.36
N ARG A 7 -5.99 -5.55 23.38
CA ARG A 7 -4.56 -5.17 23.39
C ARG A 7 -4.20 -4.38 24.64
N LEU A 8 -5.04 -3.42 25.02
CA LEU A 8 -4.84 -2.59 26.21
C LEU A 8 -4.88 -3.43 27.49
N ALA A 9 -5.78 -4.42 27.55
CA ALA A 9 -5.88 -5.34 28.67
C ALA A 9 -4.60 -6.17 28.84
N TYR A 10 -4.03 -6.68 27.74
CA TYR A 10 -2.75 -7.39 27.76
C TYR A 10 -1.58 -6.47 28.14
N TYR A 11 -1.53 -5.25 27.62
CA TYR A 11 -0.51 -4.27 28.00
C TYR A 11 -0.54 -3.96 29.51
N ALA A 12 -1.72 -3.77 30.09
CA ALA A 12 -1.87 -3.50 31.52
C ALA A 12 -1.38 -4.65 32.43
N LEU A 13 -1.27 -5.86 31.88
CA LEU A 13 -0.80 -7.08 32.54
C LEU A 13 0.71 -7.36 32.35
N GLN A 14 1.38 -6.69 31.40
CA GLN A 14 2.76 -7.00 30.98
C GLN A 14 3.81 -6.77 32.08
N ASP A 15 3.61 -5.75 32.93
CA ASP A 15 4.52 -5.39 34.03
C ASP A 15 4.05 -5.91 35.40
N ARG A 16 3.20 -6.92 35.42
CA ARG A 16 2.67 -7.49 36.66
C ARG A 16 3.48 -8.70 37.10
N SER A 17 3.40 -9.00 38.40
CA SER A 17 4.03 -10.15 39.01
C SER A 17 2.99 -10.97 39.78
N CYS A 18 3.27 -12.26 39.96
CA CYS A 18 2.39 -13.16 40.70
C CYS A 18 2.32 -12.75 42.17
N VAL A 19 1.11 -12.54 42.68
CA VAL A 19 0.89 -12.09 44.08
C VAL A 19 1.43 -13.08 45.12
N TYR A 20 1.61 -14.35 44.75
CA TYR A 20 2.07 -15.41 45.65
C TYR A 20 3.60 -15.61 45.69
N CYS A 21 4.30 -15.37 44.58
CA CYS A 21 5.75 -15.61 44.50
C CYS A 21 6.59 -14.40 44.04
N GLY A 22 5.94 -13.34 43.56
CA GLY A 22 6.61 -12.15 43.04
C GLY A 22 7.31 -12.33 41.69
N ASP A 23 7.19 -13.49 41.05
CA ASP A 23 7.72 -13.71 39.70
C ASP A 23 6.87 -12.98 38.67
N ASP A 24 7.51 -12.40 37.64
CA ASP A 24 6.83 -11.72 36.55
C ASP A 24 5.82 -12.63 35.86
N LEU A 25 4.68 -12.06 35.48
CA LEU A 25 3.66 -12.79 34.78
C LEU A 25 4.14 -13.14 33.38
N ASN A 26 4.07 -14.42 33.06
CA ASN A 26 4.18 -14.84 31.67
C ASN A 26 2.82 -14.59 30.98
N TYR A 27 2.64 -13.38 30.44
CA TYR A 27 1.40 -12.96 29.80
C TYR A 27 0.97 -13.86 28.63
N ASN A 28 1.89 -14.57 27.98
CA ASN A 28 1.58 -15.59 26.95
C ASN A 28 0.79 -16.79 27.49
N ARG A 29 0.67 -16.93 28.82
CA ARG A 29 -0.15 -17.94 29.48
C ARG A 29 -1.44 -17.38 30.08
N ILE A 30 -1.73 -16.09 29.85
CA ILE A 30 -2.97 -15.44 30.26
C ILE A 30 -3.92 -15.44 29.06
N GLN A 31 -5.10 -16.04 29.24
CA GLN A 31 -6.17 -16.04 28.24
C GLN A 31 -7.32 -15.20 28.77
N LEU A 32 -7.51 -14.03 28.17
CA LEU A 32 -8.61 -13.12 28.50
C LEU A 32 -9.87 -13.55 27.73
N GLU A 33 -10.92 -13.86 28.47
CA GLU A 33 -12.23 -14.23 27.97
C GLU A 33 -13.22 -13.08 28.23
N LEU A 34 -14.16 -12.85 27.31
CA LEU A 34 -15.17 -11.82 27.50
C LEU A 34 -16.14 -12.26 28.61
N SER A 35 -16.30 -11.45 29.65
CA SER A 35 -17.26 -11.75 30.73
C SER A 35 -18.70 -11.67 30.21
N GLU A 36 -19.55 -12.60 30.66
CA GLU A 36 -20.99 -12.58 30.35
C GLU A 36 -21.72 -11.41 31.03
N THR A 37 -21.10 -10.82 32.05
CA THR A 37 -21.68 -9.74 32.85
C THR A 37 -20.73 -8.56 32.94
N ASN A 38 -21.03 -7.51 32.18
CA ASN A 38 -20.31 -6.22 32.04
C ASN A 38 -19.26 -6.17 30.92
N ASN A 39 -18.87 -4.95 30.52
CA ASN A 39 -17.78 -4.67 29.58
C ASN A 39 -16.41 -5.02 30.22
N ALA A 40 -16.20 -6.29 30.51
CA ALA A 40 -15.04 -6.80 31.23
C ALA A 40 -14.46 -8.04 30.53
N PHE A 41 -13.16 -8.23 30.68
CA PHE A 41 -12.48 -9.48 30.39
C PHE A 41 -12.10 -10.16 31.69
N GLU A 42 -12.18 -11.49 31.72
CA GLU A 42 -11.76 -12.32 32.86
C GLU A 42 -10.64 -13.25 32.40
N ALA A 43 -9.67 -13.52 33.25
CA ALA A 43 -8.63 -14.52 32.98
C ALA A 43 -8.19 -15.23 34.25
N GLU A 44 -8.05 -16.54 34.19
CA GLU A 44 -7.35 -17.33 35.21
C GLU A 44 -5.90 -17.55 34.75
N TYR A 45 -4.93 -17.31 35.64
CA TYR A 45 -3.52 -17.59 35.40
C TYR A 45 -2.93 -18.51 36.45
N VAL A 46 -2.34 -19.61 35.99
CA VAL A 46 -1.59 -20.53 36.85
C VAL A 46 -0.10 -20.22 36.78
N CYS A 47 0.41 -19.61 37.85
CA CYS A 47 1.81 -19.26 37.98
C CYS A 47 2.71 -20.51 38.03
N SER A 48 3.99 -20.34 37.68
CA SER A 48 5.03 -21.37 37.85
C SER A 48 5.19 -21.84 39.29
N CYS A 49 4.80 -21.03 40.28
CA CYS A 49 4.76 -21.43 41.69
C CYS A 49 3.60 -22.39 42.03
N GLY A 50 2.70 -22.65 41.08
CA GLY A 50 1.59 -23.60 41.21
C GLY A 50 0.29 -22.99 41.74
N ASN A 51 0.29 -21.72 42.14
CA ASN A 51 -0.94 -21.02 42.54
C ASN A 51 -1.63 -20.39 41.33
N SER A 52 -2.96 -20.42 41.34
CA SER A 52 -3.79 -19.66 40.41
C SER A 52 -4.11 -18.28 40.96
N GLN A 53 -4.24 -17.31 40.05
CA GLN A 53 -4.73 -15.97 40.33
C GLN A 53 -5.68 -15.56 39.21
N ASP A 54 -6.76 -14.90 39.58
CA ASP A 54 -7.77 -14.45 38.63
C ASP A 54 -7.61 -12.96 38.37
N PHE A 55 -7.88 -12.55 37.14
CA PHE A 55 -7.88 -11.18 36.69
C PHE A 55 -9.27 -10.79 36.23
N VAL A 56 -9.69 -9.60 36.62
CA VAL A 56 -10.83 -8.93 36.00
C VAL A 56 -10.33 -7.64 35.40
N VAL A 57 -10.45 -7.50 34.09
CA VAL A 57 -10.08 -6.31 33.35
C VAL A 57 -11.35 -5.59 32.93
N THR A 58 -11.60 -4.42 33.50
CA THR A 58 -12.77 -3.60 33.16
C THR A 58 -12.36 -2.39 32.34
N TYR A 59 -13.22 -1.98 31.40
CA TYR A 59 -13.05 -0.78 30.60
C TYR A 59 -14.23 0.17 30.83
N ASP A 60 -13.93 1.39 31.30
CA ASP A 60 -14.94 2.41 31.60
C ASP A 60 -15.05 3.51 30.53
N GLY A 61 -14.22 3.45 29.49
CA GLY A 61 -14.12 4.47 28.44
C GLY A 61 -12.84 5.30 28.52
N ASP A 62 -12.36 5.61 29.72
CA ASP A 62 -11.17 6.47 29.91
C ASP A 62 -9.99 5.70 30.54
N HIS A 63 -10.27 4.54 31.14
CA HIS A 63 -9.30 3.71 31.83
C HIS A 63 -9.54 2.23 31.58
N ILE A 64 -8.44 1.48 31.54
CA ILE A 64 -8.46 0.04 31.78
C ILE A 64 -8.11 -0.16 33.25
N GLN A 65 -8.98 -0.84 33.97
CA GLN A 65 -8.74 -1.25 35.35
C GLN A 65 -8.53 -2.76 35.39
N VAL A 66 -7.37 -3.18 35.87
CA VAL A 66 -7.06 -4.59 36.13
C VAL A 66 -7.17 -4.82 37.63
N GLU A 67 -8.12 -5.64 38.02
CA GLU A 67 -8.26 -6.15 39.38
C GLU A 67 -7.64 -7.55 39.44
N ILE A 68 -6.67 -7.73 40.35
CA ILE A 68 -6.09 -9.05 40.64
C ILE A 68 -6.81 -9.62 41.85
N ILE A 69 -7.54 -10.71 41.65
CA ILE A 69 -8.27 -11.38 42.71
C ILE A 69 -7.33 -12.43 43.34
N GLY A 70 -6.79 -12.07 44.51
CA GLY A 70 -6.00 -12.97 45.35
C GLY A 70 -6.84 -13.69 46.41
N SER A 71 -6.28 -14.75 46.99
CA SER A 71 -6.85 -15.37 48.19
C SER A 71 -6.57 -14.49 49.42
N GLU A 72 -7.62 -13.83 49.91
CA GLU A 72 -7.72 -13.12 51.20
C GLU A 72 -7.39 -11.60 51.20
N GLU A 73 -8.49 -10.83 51.13
CA GLU A 73 -8.76 -9.47 51.64
C GLU A 73 -8.09 -8.21 51.04
N ASP A 74 -7.06 -8.29 50.20
CA ASP A 74 -6.53 -7.11 49.48
C ASP A 74 -6.55 -7.34 47.97
N SER A 75 -7.67 -6.99 47.31
CA SER A 75 -7.73 -6.89 45.85
C SER A 75 -6.85 -5.72 45.40
N GLU A 76 -5.79 -5.99 44.64
CA GLU A 76 -4.99 -4.94 44.04
C GLU A 76 -5.66 -4.50 42.74
N THR A 77 -6.10 -3.23 42.70
CA THR A 77 -6.64 -2.61 41.49
C THR A 77 -5.60 -1.70 40.88
N TYR A 78 -5.29 -1.94 39.62
CA TYR A 78 -4.39 -1.15 38.80
C TYR A 78 -5.19 -0.43 37.72
N SER A 79 -4.93 0.86 37.52
CA SER A 79 -5.53 1.61 36.43
C SER A 79 -4.47 2.11 35.47
N VAL A 80 -4.69 1.86 34.19
CA VAL A 80 -3.94 2.44 33.08
C VAL A 80 -4.88 3.38 32.35
N ALA A 81 -4.50 4.66 32.24
CA ALA A 81 -5.27 5.62 31.45
C ALA A 81 -5.24 5.18 29.98
N THR A 82 -6.42 5.06 29.36
CA THR A 82 -6.51 4.64 27.96
C THR A 82 -6.07 5.74 27.00
N GLY A 83 -6.05 7.01 27.44
CA GLY A 83 -5.81 8.15 26.56
C GLY A 83 -4.50 8.14 25.74
N ALA A 84 -3.45 7.41 26.15
CA ALA A 84 -2.26 7.24 25.29
C ALA A 84 -2.49 6.14 24.25
N LEU A 85 -3.10 5.02 24.63
CA LEU A 85 -3.29 3.87 23.77
C LEU A 85 -4.55 3.92 22.89
N GLU A 86 -5.59 4.62 23.31
CA GLU A 86 -6.73 5.01 22.45
C GLU A 86 -6.27 5.97 21.37
N ARG A 87 -5.37 6.91 21.69
CA ARG A 87 -4.72 7.73 20.66
C ARG A 87 -3.86 6.86 19.74
N LEU A 88 -3.14 5.87 20.28
CA LEU A 88 -2.42 4.91 19.44
C LEU A 88 -3.33 4.10 18.51
N GLY A 89 -4.42 3.52 19.01
CA GLY A 89 -5.34 2.69 18.22
C GLY A 89 -6.24 3.48 17.27
N SER A 90 -6.69 4.67 17.66
CA SER A 90 -7.65 5.46 16.85
C SER A 90 -7.02 6.58 16.03
N GLU A 91 -5.89 7.16 16.48
CA GLU A 91 -5.21 8.24 15.76
C GLU A 91 -4.00 7.71 14.98
N VAL A 92 -3.15 6.87 15.57
CA VAL A 92 -1.85 6.50 14.97
C VAL A 92 -1.92 5.23 14.11
N HIS A 93 -2.63 4.20 14.58
CA HIS A 93 -2.71 2.91 13.90
C HIS A 93 -3.33 3.00 12.49
N PRO A 94 -4.42 3.74 12.25
CA PRO A 94 -4.95 3.90 10.89
C PRO A 94 -3.95 4.60 9.95
N ILE A 95 -3.20 5.58 10.46
CA ILE A 95 -2.14 6.27 9.69
C ILE A 95 -1.04 5.28 9.30
N TYR A 96 -0.63 4.41 10.24
CA TYR A 96 0.37 3.39 10.00
C TYR A 96 -0.08 2.39 8.94
N GLU A 97 -1.29 1.82 9.08
CA GLU A 97 -1.84 0.86 8.11
C GLU A 97 -1.94 1.48 6.72
N ALA A 98 -2.46 2.71 6.64
CA ALA A 98 -2.55 3.49 5.41
C ALA A 98 -1.17 3.71 4.75
N LEU A 99 -0.15 4.04 5.54
CA LEU A 99 1.20 4.23 5.05
C LEU A 99 1.87 2.91 4.63
N ASP A 100 1.68 1.82 5.37
CA ASP A 100 2.26 0.52 5.02
C ASP A 100 1.64 -0.06 3.74
N GLU A 101 0.31 0.05 3.57
CA GLU A 101 -0.37 -0.34 2.35
C GLU A 101 0.19 0.45 1.14
N LEU A 102 0.34 1.77 1.31
CA LEU A 102 0.90 2.64 0.29
C LEU A 102 2.38 2.34 0.00
N LEU A 103 3.20 2.07 1.01
CA LEU A 103 4.60 1.65 0.87
C LEU A 103 4.70 0.32 0.13
N THR A 104 3.79 -0.61 0.41
CA THR A 104 3.73 -1.90 -0.29
C THR A 104 3.41 -1.71 -1.77
N ALA A 105 2.40 -0.91 -2.10
CA ALA A 105 2.08 -0.56 -3.49
C ALA A 105 3.27 0.15 -4.18
N TYR A 106 3.94 1.06 -3.50
CA TYR A 106 5.12 1.75 -4.02
C TYR A 106 6.32 0.82 -4.26
N ARG A 107 6.54 -0.17 -3.39
CA ARG A 107 7.59 -1.19 -3.57
C ARG A 107 7.34 -2.00 -4.85
N VAL A 108 6.10 -2.39 -5.11
CA VAL A 108 5.72 -3.09 -6.36
C VAL A 108 5.98 -2.21 -7.58
N LEU A 109 5.55 -0.94 -7.54
CA LEU A 109 5.81 0.04 -8.59
C LEU A 109 7.32 0.16 -8.87
N LYS A 110 8.15 0.28 -7.82
CA LYS A 110 9.60 0.41 -7.93
C LYS A 110 10.28 -0.85 -8.52
N VAL A 111 9.78 -2.04 -8.21
CA VAL A 111 10.28 -3.29 -8.80
C VAL A 111 9.95 -3.33 -10.30
N ASN A 112 8.72 -3.00 -10.67
CA ASN A 112 8.32 -2.97 -12.08
C ASN A 112 9.05 -1.86 -12.85
N TRP A 113 9.34 -0.72 -12.21
CA TRP A 113 10.18 0.33 -12.79
C TRP A 113 11.57 -0.19 -13.14
N LYS A 114 12.21 -0.93 -12.24
CA LYS A 114 13.53 -1.52 -12.50
C LYS A 114 13.50 -2.51 -13.66
N HIS A 115 12.45 -3.33 -13.75
CA HIS A 115 12.28 -4.23 -14.89
C HIS A 115 12.07 -3.46 -16.19
N TYR A 116 11.27 -2.40 -16.18
CA TYR A 116 11.09 -1.49 -17.31
C TYR A 116 12.42 -0.88 -17.73
N ASP A 117 13.12 -0.19 -16.84
CA ASP A 117 14.42 0.44 -17.12
C ASP A 117 15.46 -0.56 -17.66
N TYR A 118 15.49 -1.78 -17.12
CA TYR A 118 16.36 -2.84 -17.64
C TYR A 118 15.98 -3.25 -19.07
N VAL A 119 14.71 -3.59 -19.30
CA VAL A 119 14.29 -4.09 -20.61
C VAL A 119 14.38 -3.02 -21.69
N THR A 120 14.08 -1.76 -21.38
CA THR A 120 14.22 -0.67 -22.36
C THR A 120 15.67 -0.45 -22.79
N LYS A 121 16.64 -0.68 -21.90
CA LYS A 121 18.09 -0.64 -22.21
C LYS A 121 18.54 -1.84 -23.06
N GLU A 122 17.99 -3.02 -22.84
CA GLU A 122 18.35 -4.25 -23.57
C GLU A 122 17.58 -4.42 -24.89
N LEU A 123 16.45 -3.74 -25.07
CA LEU A 123 15.59 -3.89 -26.24
C LEU A 123 16.30 -3.69 -27.58
N PRO A 124 17.22 -2.73 -27.75
CA PRO A 124 18.02 -2.62 -28.98
C PRO A 124 18.82 -3.89 -29.28
N ASN A 125 19.41 -4.54 -28.25
CA ASN A 125 20.17 -5.78 -28.43
C ASN A 125 19.27 -6.92 -28.93
N TYR A 126 18.06 -7.03 -28.37
CA TYR A 126 17.08 -8.03 -28.81
C TYR A 126 16.61 -7.79 -30.23
N LEU A 127 16.34 -6.54 -30.62
CA LEU A 127 15.95 -6.18 -31.98
C LEU A 127 17.08 -6.46 -32.99
N ALA A 128 18.32 -6.10 -32.66
CA ALA A 128 19.49 -6.37 -33.49
C ALA A 128 19.63 -7.88 -33.76
N SER A 129 19.55 -8.69 -32.69
CA SER A 129 19.62 -10.14 -32.78
C SER A 129 18.49 -10.74 -33.63
N ALA A 130 17.25 -10.31 -33.40
CA ALA A 130 16.08 -10.79 -34.14
C ALA A 130 16.14 -10.44 -35.64
N LEU A 131 16.76 -9.32 -36.00
CA LEU A 131 16.89 -8.85 -37.37
C LEU A 131 18.20 -9.29 -38.05
N GLY A 132 19.04 -10.09 -37.38
CA GLY A 132 20.37 -10.46 -37.85
C GLY A 132 21.17 -9.22 -38.26
N ALA A 133 21.16 -8.19 -37.41
CA ALA A 133 21.79 -6.90 -37.64
C ALA A 133 22.81 -6.61 -36.53
N GLU A 134 23.82 -5.81 -36.85
CA GLU A 134 24.61 -5.14 -35.81
C GLU A 134 23.80 -3.97 -35.24
N LEU A 135 24.11 -3.57 -34.01
CA LEU A 135 23.36 -2.51 -33.31
C LEU A 135 23.36 -1.19 -34.09
N ASP A 136 24.52 -0.79 -34.62
CA ASP A 136 24.70 0.41 -35.43
C ASP A 136 23.93 0.37 -36.77
N GLN A 137 23.51 -0.82 -37.23
CA GLN A 137 22.73 -1.00 -38.45
C GLN A 137 21.22 -0.96 -38.21
N LEU A 138 20.75 -0.98 -36.97
CA LEU A 138 19.33 -1.07 -36.62
C LEU A 138 18.51 0.04 -37.26
N GLU A 139 18.88 1.30 -37.05
CA GLU A 139 18.13 2.45 -37.58
C GLU A 139 18.01 2.39 -39.11
N SER A 140 19.09 2.04 -39.80
CA SER A 140 19.09 1.90 -41.27
C SER A 140 18.18 0.77 -41.77
N LYS A 141 18.05 -0.32 -41.01
CA LYS A 141 17.20 -1.46 -41.36
C LYS A 141 15.72 -1.24 -41.03
N ILE A 142 15.44 -0.48 -39.98
CA ILE A 142 14.07 -0.30 -39.48
C ILE A 142 13.45 1.05 -39.87
N GLY A 143 14.24 2.02 -40.32
CA GLY A 143 13.77 3.33 -40.74
C GLY A 143 13.50 4.31 -39.59
N GLY A 144 14.24 4.20 -38.47
CA GLY A 144 14.19 5.12 -37.33
C GLY A 144 13.05 4.89 -36.31
N GLU A 145 11.88 4.41 -36.76
CA GLU A 145 10.75 4.08 -35.88
C GLU A 145 10.25 2.65 -36.13
N VAL A 146 10.12 1.86 -35.06
CA VAL A 146 9.58 0.49 -35.12
C VAL A 146 8.25 0.43 -34.39
N VAL A 147 7.17 0.22 -35.13
CA VAL A 147 5.87 -0.04 -34.50
C VAL A 147 5.83 -1.48 -33.97
N ILE A 148 5.74 -1.66 -32.65
CA ILE A 148 5.50 -2.96 -32.03
C ILE A 148 3.99 -3.18 -31.94
N LYS A 149 3.42 -3.90 -32.91
CA LYS A 149 2.03 -4.36 -32.88
C LYS A 149 1.96 -5.83 -32.50
N LEU A 150 1.75 -6.12 -31.20
CA LEU A 150 1.70 -7.46 -30.59
C LEU A 150 2.94 -8.33 -30.90
N PRO A 151 3.44 -9.14 -29.96
CA PRO A 151 4.77 -9.72 -30.13
C PRO A 151 4.79 -10.80 -31.23
N LYS A 152 5.47 -10.50 -32.34
CA LYS A 152 5.84 -11.48 -33.38
C LYS A 152 7.03 -12.37 -32.97
N SER A 153 7.67 -12.08 -31.84
CA SER A 153 8.78 -12.84 -31.24
C SER A 153 8.71 -12.84 -29.71
N LYS A 154 9.36 -13.82 -29.08
CA LYS A 154 9.38 -13.99 -27.61
C LYS A 154 9.93 -12.76 -26.88
N ASP A 155 10.97 -12.14 -27.43
CA ASP A 155 11.66 -11.01 -26.79
C ASP A 155 10.85 -9.70 -26.88
N MET A 156 10.11 -9.50 -27.98
CA MET A 156 9.13 -8.41 -28.07
C MET A 156 7.97 -8.61 -27.10
N GLY A 157 7.64 -9.87 -26.78
CA GLY A 157 6.63 -10.21 -25.78
C GLY A 157 7.06 -9.82 -24.37
N LEU A 158 8.36 -9.94 -24.07
CA LEU A 158 8.92 -9.53 -22.79
C LEU A 158 8.83 -8.01 -22.59
N ALA A 159 9.25 -7.21 -23.58
CA ALA A 159 9.17 -5.75 -23.51
C ALA A 159 7.74 -5.26 -23.29
N TYR A 160 6.80 -5.85 -24.03
CA TYR A 160 5.39 -5.56 -23.90
C TYR A 160 4.83 -5.93 -22.52
N ALA A 161 5.15 -7.13 -22.01
CA ALA A 161 4.72 -7.57 -20.68
C ALA A 161 5.24 -6.66 -19.56
N VAL A 162 6.48 -6.18 -19.69
CA VAL A 162 7.09 -5.30 -18.68
C VAL A 162 6.44 -3.91 -18.67
N ILE A 163 6.17 -3.31 -19.84
CA ILE A 163 5.43 -2.04 -19.93
C ILE A 163 4.04 -2.19 -19.30
N HIS A 164 3.33 -3.26 -19.64
CA HIS A 164 2.02 -3.55 -19.09
C HIS A 164 2.04 -3.71 -17.58
N ASN A 165 2.99 -4.49 -17.04
CA ASN A 165 3.13 -4.68 -15.60
C ASN A 165 3.44 -3.37 -14.89
N TYR A 166 4.24 -2.50 -15.49
CA TYR A 166 4.50 -1.18 -14.94
C TYR A 166 3.24 -0.31 -14.89
N LEU A 167 2.52 -0.18 -16.00
CA LEU A 167 1.23 0.56 -16.05
C LEU A 167 0.19 -0.02 -15.08
N SER A 168 0.16 -1.34 -14.90
CA SER A 168 -0.70 -2.00 -13.91
C SER A 168 -0.28 -1.70 -12.46
N SER A 169 1.02 -1.54 -12.18
CA SER A 169 1.46 -1.08 -10.86
C SER A 169 1.21 0.39 -10.61
N VAL A 170 1.26 1.23 -11.64
CA VAL A 170 0.82 2.64 -11.56
C VAL A 170 -0.66 2.70 -11.17
N TYR A 171 -1.52 1.89 -11.81
CA TYR A 171 -2.92 1.75 -11.42
C TYR A 171 -3.06 1.48 -9.92
N SER A 172 -2.37 0.44 -9.46
CA SER A 172 -2.52 -0.07 -8.10
C SER A 172 -2.02 0.97 -7.09
N PHE A 173 -0.89 1.63 -7.37
CA PHE A 173 -0.36 2.69 -6.53
C PHE A 173 -1.30 3.89 -6.44
N ASP A 174 -1.79 4.40 -7.58
CA ASP A 174 -2.75 5.52 -7.59
C ASP A 174 -4.03 5.16 -6.84
N GLN A 175 -4.54 3.93 -7.00
CA GLN A 175 -5.75 3.50 -6.30
C GLN A 175 -5.53 3.45 -4.79
N VAL A 176 -4.43 2.82 -4.34
CA VAL A 176 -4.10 2.74 -2.91
C VAL A 176 -3.89 4.13 -2.33
N LEU A 177 -3.17 5.01 -3.03
CA LEU A 177 -2.98 6.40 -2.60
C LEU A 177 -4.31 7.13 -2.43
N GLU A 178 -5.24 6.99 -3.38
CA GLU A 178 -6.55 7.62 -3.31
C GLU A 178 -7.42 7.06 -2.17
N THR A 179 -7.30 5.77 -1.85
CA THR A 179 -8.08 5.14 -0.78
C THR A 179 -7.49 5.43 0.60
N THR A 180 -6.17 5.48 0.73
CA THR A 180 -5.51 5.70 2.03
C THR A 180 -5.34 7.18 2.37
N LYS A 181 -5.55 8.10 1.42
CA LYS A 181 -5.32 9.55 1.65
C LYS A 181 -6.08 10.13 2.84
N ALA A 182 -7.26 9.63 3.17
CA ALA A 182 -8.06 10.18 4.26
C ALA A 182 -7.38 9.97 5.62
N ASP A 183 -6.59 8.91 5.72
CA ASP A 183 -5.94 8.45 6.94
C ASP A 183 -4.46 8.87 6.99
N LEU A 184 -3.92 9.51 5.95
CA LEU A 184 -2.54 10.00 5.94
C LEU A 184 -2.40 11.39 6.56
N ILE A 185 -1.21 11.70 7.06
CA ILE A 185 -0.88 13.03 7.59
C ILE A 185 -0.47 13.97 6.46
N TRP A 186 -1.20 15.09 6.34
CA TRP A 186 -0.98 16.12 5.31
C TRP A 186 -0.52 17.43 5.92
N ASP A 187 0.78 17.73 5.82
CA ASP A 187 1.28 19.09 6.03
C ASP A 187 1.25 19.91 4.72
N GLU A 188 1.65 21.19 4.78
CA GLU A 188 1.67 22.08 3.61
C GLU A 188 2.57 21.55 2.50
N LYS A 189 3.72 20.96 2.84
CA LYS A 189 4.69 20.42 1.87
C LYS A 189 4.11 19.19 1.18
N ILE A 190 3.60 18.23 1.94
CA ILE A 190 3.04 16.98 1.42
C ILE A 190 1.79 17.26 0.60
N SER A 191 0.94 18.18 1.05
CA SER A 191 -0.26 18.60 0.29
C SER A 191 0.12 19.22 -1.05
N HIS A 192 1.19 20.02 -1.09
CA HIS A 192 1.70 20.59 -2.33
C HIS A 192 2.26 19.51 -3.25
N GLU A 193 3.11 18.61 -2.74
CA GLU A 193 3.68 17.52 -3.53
C GLU A 193 2.63 16.54 -4.06
N PHE A 194 1.57 16.29 -3.30
CA PHE A 194 0.42 15.51 -3.75
C PHE A 194 -0.36 16.24 -4.83
N SER A 195 -0.65 17.53 -4.65
CA SER A 195 -1.29 18.32 -5.70
C SER A 195 -0.47 18.32 -7.00
N ASP A 196 0.85 18.48 -6.91
CA ASP A 196 1.75 18.41 -8.06
C ASP A 196 1.68 17.03 -8.71
N PHE A 197 1.85 15.95 -7.94
CA PHE A 197 1.71 14.57 -8.41
C PHE A 197 0.36 14.32 -9.10
N MET A 198 -0.72 14.81 -8.51
CA MET A 198 -2.08 14.63 -9.04
C MET A 198 -2.33 15.39 -10.33
N ASN A 199 -1.69 16.54 -10.52
CA ASN A 199 -1.90 17.41 -11.68
C ASN A 199 -0.91 17.13 -12.82
N GLU A 200 0.26 16.58 -12.52
CA GLU A 200 1.36 16.40 -13.49
C GLU A 200 1.24 15.12 -14.32
N HIS A 201 0.35 14.18 -13.95
CA HIS A 201 0.28 12.87 -14.63
C HIS A 201 -1.08 12.50 -15.24
N PRO A 202 -1.79 13.42 -15.93
CA PRO A 202 -3.07 13.11 -16.56
C PRO A 202 -2.93 12.02 -17.64
N ILE A 203 -1.85 12.03 -18.41
CA ILE A 203 -1.60 11.05 -19.48
C ILE A 203 -1.49 9.62 -18.94
N VAL A 204 -0.70 9.44 -17.87
CA VAL A 204 -0.50 8.13 -17.25
C VAL A 204 -1.80 7.57 -16.69
N ARG A 205 -2.65 8.44 -16.12
CA ARG A 205 -4.01 8.06 -15.67
C ARG A 205 -4.93 7.66 -16.80
N GLY A 206 -4.92 8.41 -17.90
CA GLY A 206 -5.69 8.05 -19.09
C GLY A 206 -5.29 6.68 -19.62
N LEU A 207 -3.97 6.42 -19.71
CA LEU A 207 -3.43 5.15 -20.20
C LEU A 207 -3.75 3.99 -19.26
N ARG A 208 -3.66 4.21 -17.95
CA ARG A 208 -4.15 3.28 -16.93
C ARG A 208 -5.60 2.89 -17.21
N ILE A 209 -6.52 3.87 -17.29
CA ILE A 209 -7.95 3.62 -17.50
C ILE A 209 -8.15 2.84 -18.80
N PHE A 210 -7.44 3.23 -19.86
CA PHE A 210 -7.46 2.50 -21.13
C PHE A 210 -7.03 1.03 -20.95
N THR A 211 -5.90 0.75 -20.30
CA THR A 211 -5.39 -0.62 -20.09
C THR A 211 -6.28 -1.51 -19.21
N GLN A 212 -7.16 -0.93 -18.40
CA GLN A 212 -8.11 -1.71 -17.59
C GLN A 212 -9.35 -2.16 -18.36
N HIS A 213 -9.79 -1.34 -19.31
CA HIS A 213 -11.05 -1.55 -20.05
C HIS A 213 -10.82 -2.13 -21.45
N GLU A 214 -9.69 -1.80 -22.06
CA GLU A 214 -9.30 -2.18 -23.41
C GLU A 214 -7.99 -2.98 -23.37
N ARG A 215 -7.63 -3.56 -24.53
CA ARG A 215 -6.32 -4.20 -24.68
C ARG A 215 -5.21 -3.16 -24.56
N ILE A 216 -4.00 -3.62 -24.25
CA ILE A 216 -2.79 -2.77 -24.17
C ILE A 216 -2.57 -2.04 -25.52
N PRO A 217 -2.25 -0.74 -25.50
CA PRO A 217 -2.03 0.03 -26.72
C PRO A 217 -0.82 -0.49 -27.49
N SER A 218 -0.86 -0.34 -28.81
CA SER A 218 0.29 -0.55 -29.68
C SER A 218 1.35 0.49 -29.32
N VAL A 219 2.60 0.05 -29.24
CA VAL A 219 3.70 0.94 -28.86
C VAL A 219 4.73 0.98 -29.97
N SER A 220 5.01 2.17 -30.46
CA SER A 220 6.12 2.44 -31.37
C SER A 220 7.38 2.75 -30.59
N LEU A 221 8.51 2.25 -31.07
CA LEU A 221 9.83 2.56 -30.54
C LEU A 221 10.50 3.57 -31.44
N LYS A 222 11.05 4.61 -30.84
CA LYS A 222 12.04 5.45 -31.49
C LYS A 222 13.41 5.09 -30.94
N LEU A 223 14.36 4.85 -31.84
CA LEU A 223 15.75 4.65 -31.44
C LEU A 223 16.50 5.98 -31.51
N ASN A 224 17.48 6.15 -30.63
CA ASN A 224 18.45 7.23 -30.68
C ASN A 224 19.87 6.66 -30.71
N HIS A 225 20.70 7.32 -31.50
CA HIS A 225 22.12 7.04 -31.64
C HIS A 225 22.90 8.12 -30.89
N ASP A 226 23.56 7.71 -29.81
CA ASP A 226 24.61 8.51 -29.19
C ASP A 226 25.95 7.84 -29.52
N ASP A 227 27.06 8.60 -29.55
CA ASP A 227 28.39 8.32 -30.18
C ASP A 227 29.02 6.90 -30.02
N SER A 228 28.42 5.98 -29.27
CA SER A 228 28.77 4.56 -29.21
C SER A 228 27.64 3.59 -28.79
N ASN A 229 26.40 4.05 -28.62
CA ASN A 229 25.29 3.23 -28.13
C ASN A 229 23.98 3.51 -28.86
N VAL A 230 23.28 2.44 -29.25
CA VAL A 230 21.89 2.51 -29.72
C VAL A 230 20.98 2.26 -28.53
N ARG A 231 20.04 3.18 -28.29
CA ARG A 231 19.07 3.09 -27.18
C ARG A 231 17.67 3.34 -27.69
N VAL A 232 16.68 2.76 -27.04
CA VAL A 232 15.30 3.24 -27.19
C VAL A 232 15.23 4.61 -26.54
N SER A 233 14.94 5.66 -27.31
CA SER A 233 14.68 6.98 -26.74
C SER A 233 13.26 7.07 -26.22
N ASP A 234 12.30 6.64 -27.04
CA ASP A 234 10.89 6.89 -26.78
C ASP A 234 10.04 5.66 -27.10
N PHE A 235 9.16 5.32 -26.15
CA PHE A 235 7.98 4.53 -26.42
C PHE A 235 6.86 5.51 -26.77
N LEU A 236 6.36 5.44 -28.00
CA LEU A 236 5.32 6.31 -28.55
C LEU A 236 4.02 5.53 -28.67
N ILE A 237 2.93 6.10 -28.17
CA ILE A 237 1.58 5.57 -28.37
C ILE A 237 0.84 6.55 -29.28
N ASP A 238 0.20 6.04 -30.33
CA ASP A 238 -0.64 6.87 -31.20
C ASP A 238 -1.88 7.30 -30.40
N LEU A 239 -2.14 8.61 -30.33
CA LEU A 239 -3.22 9.15 -29.50
C LEU A 239 -4.58 8.59 -29.94
N ASP A 240 -4.82 8.50 -31.25
CA ASP A 240 -6.07 7.95 -31.82
C ASP A 240 -6.42 6.55 -31.29
N GLU A 241 -5.43 5.75 -30.87
CA GLU A 241 -5.65 4.40 -30.31
C GLU A 241 -6.22 4.44 -28.89
N VAL A 242 -5.85 5.44 -28.09
CA VAL A 242 -6.24 5.57 -26.68
C VAL A 242 -7.29 6.65 -26.45
N ASP A 243 -7.48 7.56 -27.40
CA ASP A 243 -8.46 8.64 -27.38
C ASP A 243 -9.91 8.12 -27.51
N THR A 244 -10.07 6.88 -27.96
CA THR A 244 -11.37 6.22 -28.09
C THR A 244 -11.41 4.93 -27.27
N ILE A 245 -12.16 4.92 -26.16
CA ILE A 245 -12.59 3.66 -25.56
C ILE A 245 -13.85 3.22 -26.30
N THR A 246 -13.73 2.18 -27.12
CA THR A 246 -14.84 1.61 -27.89
C THR A 246 -15.79 0.75 -27.06
N SER A 247 -15.45 0.45 -25.79
CA SER A 247 -16.31 -0.34 -24.92
C SER A 247 -17.69 0.31 -24.73
N GLU A 248 -18.76 -0.47 -24.87
CA GLU A 248 -20.17 -0.09 -24.67
C GLU A 248 -20.51 0.36 -23.23
N ILE A 249 -19.51 0.66 -22.40
CA ILE A 249 -19.62 0.94 -20.98
C ILE A 249 -19.80 2.44 -20.78
N ASN A 250 -20.90 2.95 -21.33
CA ASN A 250 -21.38 4.29 -21.03
C ASN A 250 -21.96 4.33 -19.61
N GLU A 251 -21.55 5.36 -18.87
CA GLU A 251 -22.26 6.00 -17.74
C GLU A 251 -22.05 5.52 -16.29
N SER A 252 -21.63 4.27 -15.99
CA SER A 252 -21.73 3.75 -14.61
C SER A 252 -20.45 3.58 -13.79
N GLN A 253 -19.29 4.14 -14.18
CA GLN A 253 -18.06 4.03 -13.37
C GLN A 253 -17.58 5.37 -12.76
N PRO A 254 -16.93 5.34 -11.58
CA PRO A 254 -16.67 6.55 -10.79
C PRO A 254 -15.74 7.57 -11.46
N ASP A 255 -14.87 7.16 -12.39
CA ASP A 255 -13.85 8.06 -12.98
C ASP A 255 -13.35 7.62 -14.38
N GLY A 256 -14.14 6.87 -15.16
CA GLY A 256 -13.78 6.46 -16.53
C GLY A 256 -13.76 7.63 -17.53
N TYR A 257 -13.68 7.34 -18.85
CA TYR A 257 -13.84 8.32 -19.96
C TYR A 257 -15.25 8.95 -20.01
N LYS A 258 -15.97 8.99 -18.88
CA LYS A 258 -17.27 9.64 -18.68
C LYS A 258 -17.27 11.10 -19.16
N HIS A 259 -16.13 11.79 -19.03
CA HIS A 259 -15.93 13.15 -19.52
C HIS A 259 -15.11 13.22 -20.82
N GLY A 260 -14.94 12.10 -21.50
CA GLY A 260 -14.06 11.95 -22.66
C GLY A 260 -12.58 11.82 -22.28
N ALA A 261 -11.78 11.52 -23.31
CA ALA A 261 -10.34 11.40 -23.25
C ALA A 261 -9.60 12.73 -23.03
N ASP A 262 -10.25 13.84 -23.40
CA ASP A 262 -9.71 15.20 -23.38
C ASP A 262 -9.16 15.61 -22.01
N LYS A 263 -9.79 15.15 -20.92
CA LYS A 263 -9.31 15.38 -19.54
C LYS A 263 -7.86 14.89 -19.35
N TYR A 264 -7.46 13.84 -20.07
CA TYR A 264 -6.17 13.19 -19.93
C TYR A 264 -5.17 13.60 -21.02
N TYR A 265 -5.64 13.82 -22.25
CA TYR A 265 -4.78 13.96 -23.42
C TYR A 265 -4.84 15.30 -24.15
N SER A 266 -5.66 16.28 -23.70
CA SER A 266 -5.80 17.59 -24.36
C SER A 266 -4.50 18.38 -24.56
N LYS A 267 -3.45 18.07 -23.79
CA LYS A 267 -2.12 18.71 -23.89
C LYS A 267 -1.12 17.93 -24.75
N VAL A 268 -1.52 16.79 -25.33
CA VAL A 268 -0.65 15.98 -26.18
C VAL A 268 -0.51 16.66 -27.54
N GLU A 269 0.68 17.17 -27.83
CA GLU A 269 0.99 17.78 -29.13
C GLU A 269 1.44 16.72 -30.14
N GLY A 270 1.03 16.85 -31.40
CA GLY A 270 1.50 15.98 -32.49
C GLY A 270 0.85 14.59 -32.56
N GLY A 271 -0.24 14.36 -31.83
CA GLY A 271 -1.05 13.13 -31.92
C GLY A 271 -0.35 11.87 -31.40
N ARG A 272 0.74 12.01 -30.65
CA ARG A 272 1.51 10.89 -30.10
C ARG A 272 1.93 11.15 -28.67
N ILE A 273 1.75 10.15 -27.82
CA ILE A 273 2.14 10.19 -26.41
C ILE A 273 3.56 9.63 -26.28
N ASN A 274 4.47 10.41 -25.70
CA ASN A 274 5.76 9.90 -25.25
C ASN A 274 5.62 9.20 -23.90
N LEU A 275 5.39 7.89 -23.93
CA LEU A 275 5.23 7.08 -22.73
C LEU A 275 6.49 7.12 -21.86
N SER A 276 7.69 7.01 -22.45
CA SER A 276 8.96 6.99 -21.70
C SER A 276 9.07 8.17 -20.74
N GLN A 277 8.89 9.37 -21.27
CA GLN A 277 9.02 10.60 -20.50
C GLN A 277 7.97 10.67 -19.38
N ASN A 278 6.72 10.36 -19.71
CA ASN A 278 5.62 10.38 -18.74
C ASN A 278 5.84 9.39 -17.59
N LEU A 279 6.37 8.19 -17.87
CA LEU A 279 6.67 7.20 -16.84
C LEU A 279 7.87 7.58 -15.96
N VAL A 280 8.90 8.21 -16.54
CA VAL A 280 10.05 8.75 -15.76
C VAL A 280 9.57 9.82 -14.79
N GLU A 281 8.80 10.80 -15.28
CA GLU A 281 8.27 11.90 -14.47
C GLU A 281 7.34 11.37 -13.37
N TYR A 282 6.46 10.43 -13.71
CA TYR A 282 5.58 9.77 -12.74
C TYR A 282 6.38 9.07 -11.63
N GLN A 283 7.38 8.26 -12.00
CA GLN A 283 8.22 7.57 -11.02
C GLN A 283 8.96 8.54 -10.09
N TYR A 284 9.47 9.64 -10.64
CA TYR A 284 10.17 10.67 -9.88
C TYR A 284 9.25 11.32 -8.85
N ASN A 285 8.06 11.76 -9.27
CA ASN A 285 7.10 12.42 -8.39
C ASN A 285 6.50 11.47 -7.36
N ALA A 286 6.19 10.22 -7.74
CA ALA A 286 5.79 9.19 -6.79
C ALA A 286 6.88 8.96 -5.73
N SER A 287 8.15 8.90 -6.13
CA SER A 287 9.26 8.76 -5.17
C SER A 287 9.39 9.96 -4.24
N LYS A 288 9.20 11.18 -4.76
CA LYS A 288 9.25 12.42 -3.97
C LYS A 288 8.17 12.42 -2.90
N LEU A 289 6.91 12.20 -3.30
CA LEU A 289 5.77 12.14 -2.40
C LEU A 289 5.95 11.06 -1.32
N MET A 290 6.34 9.84 -1.72
CA MET A 290 6.57 8.75 -0.78
C MET A 290 7.68 9.04 0.22
N THR A 291 8.75 9.72 -0.22
CA THR A 291 9.84 10.12 0.68
C THR A 291 9.32 11.10 1.74
N SER A 292 8.57 12.13 1.32
CA SER A 292 8.01 13.11 2.26
C SER A 292 7.01 12.49 3.24
N LEU A 293 6.10 11.62 2.77
CA LEU A 293 5.15 10.90 3.64
C LEU A 293 5.89 10.03 4.67
N THR A 294 6.89 9.27 4.22
CA THR A 294 7.65 8.37 5.08
C THR A 294 8.48 9.14 6.12
N GLU A 295 9.19 10.19 5.70
CA GLU A 295 9.98 11.05 6.60
C GLU A 295 9.08 11.72 7.65
N ARG A 296 7.93 12.24 7.22
CA ARG A 296 6.98 12.91 8.10
C ARG A 296 6.42 11.99 9.17
N PHE A 297 6.10 10.76 8.78
CA PHE A 297 5.59 9.74 9.69
C PHE A 297 6.64 9.33 10.73
N TYR A 298 7.85 8.97 10.30
CA TYR A 298 8.92 8.56 11.22
C TYR A 298 9.44 9.67 12.13
N ASN A 299 9.27 10.94 11.75
CA ASN A 299 9.69 12.06 12.59
C ASN A 299 8.70 12.39 13.73
N GLU A 300 7.43 12.00 13.62
CA GLU A 300 6.41 12.39 14.60
C GLU A 300 5.76 11.21 15.32
N GLU A 301 5.57 10.07 14.66
CA GLU A 301 4.77 8.97 15.20
C GLU A 301 5.60 7.71 15.53
N ARG A 302 6.90 7.74 15.28
CA ARG A 302 7.77 6.55 15.41
C ARG A 302 7.75 5.93 16.80
N ASP A 303 7.94 6.74 17.84
CA ASP A 303 8.04 6.24 19.23
C ASP A 303 6.72 5.61 19.68
N LEU A 304 5.61 6.19 19.22
CA LEU A 304 4.24 5.75 19.48
C LEU A 304 3.95 4.38 18.81
N ILE A 305 4.43 4.16 17.59
CA ILE A 305 4.27 2.88 16.89
C ILE A 305 5.17 1.80 17.44
N GLU A 306 6.43 2.12 17.75
CA GLU A 306 7.33 1.18 18.40
C GLU A 306 6.74 0.71 19.75
N GLU A 307 6.05 1.60 20.49
CA GLU A 307 5.30 1.25 21.69
C GLU A 307 4.09 0.33 21.37
N TYR A 308 3.28 0.66 20.36
CA TYR A 308 2.13 -0.16 19.96
C TYR A 308 2.51 -1.55 19.42
N GLU A 309 3.56 -1.67 18.60
CA GLU A 309 4.05 -2.95 18.06
C GLU A 309 4.72 -3.83 19.12
N SER A 310 5.22 -3.24 20.22
CA SER A 310 5.79 -3.99 21.34
C SER A 310 4.74 -4.75 22.16
N ILE A 311 3.44 -4.47 21.93
CA ILE A 311 2.31 -5.14 22.57
C ILE A 311 2.03 -6.45 21.82
N GLU A 312 2.72 -7.52 22.21
CA GLU A 312 2.47 -8.87 21.67
C GLU A 312 1.13 -9.42 22.20
N ILE A 313 0.20 -9.73 21.29
CA ILE A 313 -1.02 -10.49 21.64
C ILE A 313 -0.73 -11.98 21.40
N PRO A 314 -1.01 -12.89 22.35
CA PRO A 314 -0.79 -14.32 22.15
C PRO A 314 -1.62 -14.87 20.97
N ASP A 315 -0.97 -15.64 20.07
CA ASP A 315 -1.57 -16.21 18.84
C ASP A 315 -2.74 -17.19 19.08
N THR A 316 -3.01 -17.61 20.31
CA THR A 316 -4.07 -18.55 20.65
C THR A 316 -5.36 -17.81 21.01
N TYR A 317 -6.07 -17.31 20.00
CA TYR A 317 -7.46 -16.89 20.16
C TYR A 317 -8.42 -18.06 19.92
N PRO A 318 -9.54 -18.16 20.66
CA PRO A 318 -10.68 -18.95 20.25
C PRO A 318 -11.29 -18.38 18.95
N ASP A 319 -11.59 -19.25 17.99
CA ASP A 319 -12.18 -18.91 16.67
C ASP A 319 -13.52 -18.14 16.75
N GLU A 320 -14.10 -17.95 17.94
CA GLU A 320 -15.44 -17.40 18.16
C GLU A 320 -15.54 -15.86 18.02
N ILE A 321 -14.42 -15.12 18.01
CA ILE A 321 -14.41 -13.65 17.76
C ILE A 321 -14.13 -13.32 16.28
N ALA A 322 -13.66 -14.28 15.47
CA ALA A 322 -13.46 -14.07 14.04
C ALA A 322 -14.76 -13.64 13.31
N ASP A 323 -15.93 -14.05 13.84
CA ASP A 323 -17.25 -13.67 13.32
C ASP A 323 -17.64 -12.19 13.53
N ILE A 324 -16.95 -11.45 14.41
CA ILE A 324 -17.19 -10.00 14.60
C ILE A 324 -16.49 -9.17 13.50
N ARG A 325 -15.40 -9.71 12.92
CA ARG A 325 -14.70 -9.09 11.78
C ARG A 325 -15.53 -9.11 10.50
N ASP A 326 -16.38 -10.12 10.31
CA ASP A 326 -17.26 -10.25 9.14
C ASP A 326 -18.65 -9.60 9.32
N SER A 327 -19.22 -9.59 10.52
CA SER A 327 -20.55 -8.97 10.75
C SER A 327 -20.57 -7.44 10.66
N SER A 328 -19.41 -6.78 10.73
CA SER A 328 -19.27 -5.33 10.50
C SER A 328 -19.30 -4.96 9.00
N ARG A 329 -19.15 -5.94 8.08
CA ARG A 329 -19.22 -5.74 6.62
C ARG A 329 -20.59 -6.04 6.01
N GLU A 330 -21.46 -6.77 6.70
CA GLU A 330 -22.79 -7.14 6.19
C GLU A 330 -23.93 -6.19 6.62
N GLY A 331 -23.65 -5.18 7.46
CA GLY A 331 -24.64 -4.22 7.96
C GLY A 331 -24.92 -3.01 7.06
N SER A 332 -24.65 -3.07 5.76
CA SER A 332 -24.95 -2.00 4.80
C SER A 332 -25.50 -2.56 3.48
N GLN A 333 -26.70 -3.14 3.55
CA GLN A 333 -27.61 -3.29 2.42
C GLN A 333 -29.03 -2.91 2.82
#